data_AF-A0A931ASW3-F1
#
_entry.id   AF-A0A931ASW3-F1
#
_cell.length_a   1.000
_cell.length_b   1.000
_cell.length_c   1.000
_cell.angle_alpha   90.00
_cell.angle_beta   90.00
_cell.angle_gamma   90.00
#
_symmetry.space_group_name_H-M   'P 1'
#
loop_
_entity.id
_entity.type
_entity.pdbx_description
1 polymer ?
#
loop_
_entity_poly.entity_id
_entity_poly.type
_entity_poly.pdbx_seq_one_letter_code
_entity_poly.pdbx_strand_id
1 'polypeptide(L)'
;MKRFFRIFFILLLLFTLSGIFFLSKVYFDTMSTFNDTYNPIERDVQVKQNINKIEPISVLLLGTDTCDLGRNDVGRTDTIVIATLNPKEEKTTLVSIPRDTYTEIYSKGINDKINHAYAYGGVSMTIPTVENLLNIPINYYIETNLLGIKKIIDSIGDIDVNNKFSFNYEGAYFHIGKIKLNGEEALKYSRMRYDDPDGDYGRQNRQREVLTGIINKLNNVNNIFKYKNILNIVGSNLKTDLSWKEIKKIVPNYDKALRHIDSDQLRGENFIGNGEVGEQGISYQKINDEELKRIQEKLKNQLI
;
A
#
# COMPACT_ATOMS: atom_id res chain seq x y z
N MET A 1 -30.47 -13.42 49.05
CA MET A 1 -29.10 -12.99 48.68
C MET A 1 -28.26 -14.10 48.01
N LYS A 2 -28.00 -15.26 48.62
CA LYS A 2 -27.11 -16.30 48.03
C LYS A 2 -27.51 -16.83 46.63
N ARG A 3 -28.82 -17.00 46.34
CA ARG A 3 -29.30 -17.43 45.01
C ARG A 3 -29.09 -16.37 43.92
N PHE A 4 -29.25 -15.10 44.27
CA PHE A 4 -29.03 -13.97 43.35
C PHE A 4 -27.55 -13.87 42.95
N PHE A 5 -26.64 -13.95 43.92
CA PHE A 5 -25.20 -13.99 43.63
C PHE A 5 -24.81 -15.18 42.74
N ARG A 6 -25.37 -16.37 42.99
CA ARG A 6 -25.10 -17.55 42.15
C ARG A 6 -25.55 -17.35 40.69
N ILE A 7 -26.73 -16.79 40.48
CA ILE A 7 -27.25 -16.48 39.13
C ILE A 7 -26.37 -15.42 38.44
N PHE A 8 -26.01 -14.36 39.18
CA PHE A 8 -25.13 -13.32 38.68
C PHE A 8 -23.76 -13.86 38.24
N PHE A 9 -23.11 -14.71 39.05
CA PHE A 9 -21.83 -15.33 38.69
C PHE A 9 -21.94 -16.30 37.51
N ILE A 10 -23.07 -17.01 37.35
CA ILE A 10 -23.31 -17.86 36.18
C ILE A 10 -23.47 -17.01 34.91
N LEU A 11 -24.24 -15.92 34.95
CA LEU A 11 -24.38 -15.02 33.81
C LEU A 11 -23.07 -14.33 33.46
N LEU A 12 -22.30 -13.91 34.47
CA LEU A 12 -20.96 -13.35 34.28
C LEU A 12 -20.03 -14.39 33.62
N LEU A 13 -20.04 -15.64 34.08
CA LEU A 13 -19.26 -16.72 33.48
C LEU A 13 -19.66 -16.95 32.01
N LEU A 14 -20.96 -17.05 31.71
CA LEU A 14 -21.44 -17.21 30.33
C LEU A 14 -21.06 -16.03 29.44
N PHE A 15 -21.14 -14.81 29.96
CA PHE A 15 -20.71 -13.61 29.25
C PHE A 15 -19.20 -13.64 28.97
N THR A 16 -18.37 -14.00 29.95
CA THR A 16 -16.92 -14.14 29.76
C THR A 16 -16.55 -15.24 28.77
N LEU A 17 -17.20 -16.41 28.85
CA LEU A 17 -16.99 -17.52 27.91
C LEU A 17 -17.41 -17.14 26.48
N SER A 18 -18.55 -16.45 26.34
CA SER A 18 -19.00 -15.91 25.06
C SER A 18 -17.99 -14.90 24.48
N GLY A 19 -17.45 -14.02 25.32
CA GLY A 19 -16.38 -13.08 24.95
C GLY A 19 -15.10 -13.79 24.50
N ILE A 20 -14.63 -14.79 25.26
CA ILE A 20 -13.45 -15.60 24.90
C ILE A 20 -13.68 -16.33 23.58
N PHE A 21 -14.85 -16.94 23.39
CA PHE A 21 -15.21 -17.63 22.16
C PHE A 21 -15.22 -16.67 20.96
N PHE A 22 -15.83 -15.49 21.12
CA PHE A 22 -15.87 -14.46 20.09
C PHE A 22 -14.46 -13.98 19.72
N LEU A 23 -13.62 -13.65 20.71
CA LEU A 23 -12.23 -13.23 20.47
C LEU A 23 -11.39 -14.33 19.81
N SER A 24 -11.59 -15.58 20.22
CA SER A 24 -10.91 -16.73 19.60
C SER A 24 -11.32 -16.88 18.14
N LYS A 25 -12.62 -16.74 17.84
CA LYS A 25 -13.11 -16.77 16.46
C LYS A 25 -12.53 -15.64 15.61
N VAL A 26 -12.54 -14.40 16.12
CA VAL A 26 -11.90 -13.25 15.44
C VAL A 26 -10.44 -13.55 15.15
N TYR A 27 -9.70 -14.09 16.11
CA TYR A 27 -8.29 -14.46 15.95
C TYR A 27 -8.08 -15.50 14.84
N PHE A 28 -8.86 -16.59 14.84
CA PHE A 28 -8.73 -17.66 13.83
C PHE A 28 -9.18 -17.21 12.44
N ASP A 29 -10.29 -16.48 12.33
CA ASP A 29 -10.75 -15.90 11.06
C ASP A 29 -9.65 -14.98 10.49
N THR A 30 -9.06 -14.12 11.33
CA THR A 30 -7.96 -13.21 10.93
C THR A 30 -6.72 -13.98 10.48
N MET A 31 -6.31 -14.99 11.25
CA MET A 31 -5.16 -15.84 10.92
C MET A 31 -5.35 -16.56 9.59
N SER A 32 -6.54 -17.13 9.35
CA SER A 32 -6.86 -17.82 8.09
C SER A 32 -6.77 -16.85 6.92
N THR A 33 -7.41 -15.70 7.01
CA THR A 33 -7.39 -14.68 5.95
C THR A 33 -5.98 -14.25 5.59
N PHE A 34 -5.14 -13.91 6.58
CA PHE A 34 -3.78 -13.45 6.26
C PHE A 34 -2.89 -14.58 5.71
N ASN A 35 -3.14 -15.83 6.10
CA ASN A 35 -2.49 -16.96 5.46
C ASN A 35 -2.90 -17.09 3.98
N ASP A 36 -4.15 -16.80 3.63
CA ASP A 36 -4.62 -16.80 2.24
C ASP A 36 -3.98 -15.68 1.40
N THR A 37 -3.63 -14.54 2.02
CA THR A 37 -2.89 -13.45 1.35
C THR A 37 -1.38 -13.70 1.23
N TYR A 38 -0.85 -14.67 1.98
CA TYR A 38 0.59 -14.90 2.10
C TYR A 38 1.14 -15.53 0.81
N ASN A 39 1.91 -14.74 0.08
CA ASN A 39 2.55 -15.11 -1.17
C ASN A 39 4.05 -14.76 -1.08
N PRO A 40 4.86 -15.64 -0.46
CA PRO A 40 6.28 -15.40 -0.27
C PRO A 40 7.00 -15.39 -1.62
N ILE A 41 8.01 -14.55 -1.73
CA ILE A 41 8.95 -14.60 -2.84
C ILE A 41 10.32 -15.07 -2.35
N GLU A 42 11.03 -15.80 -3.21
CA GLU A 42 12.40 -16.20 -2.94
C GLU A 42 13.28 -14.94 -2.86
N ARG A 43 13.88 -14.71 -1.69
CA ARG A 43 14.83 -13.62 -1.44
C ARG A 43 16.00 -14.17 -0.64
N ASP A 44 17.14 -13.48 -0.75
CA ASP A 44 18.25 -13.72 0.16
C ASP A 44 17.80 -13.50 1.61
N VAL A 45 18.21 -14.44 2.48
CA VAL A 45 17.83 -14.50 3.90
C VAL A 45 18.17 -13.19 4.65
N GLN A 46 19.12 -12.41 4.13
CA GLN A 46 19.59 -11.17 4.74
C GLN A 46 18.61 -9.98 4.65
N VAL A 47 17.65 -9.99 3.71
CA VAL A 47 16.68 -8.88 3.53
C VAL A 47 15.51 -8.97 4.52
N LYS A 48 15.22 -10.17 5.03
CA LYS A 48 14.21 -10.36 6.08
C LYS A 48 14.77 -9.92 7.42
N GLN A 49 14.26 -8.79 7.93
CA GLN A 49 14.67 -8.27 9.22
C GLN A 49 14.43 -9.28 10.33
N ASN A 50 15.26 -9.19 11.36
CA ASN A 50 15.04 -9.96 12.57
C ASN A 50 13.74 -9.49 13.21
N ILE A 51 12.68 -10.27 12.99
CA ILE A 51 11.34 -10.02 13.52
C ILE A 51 11.39 -9.79 15.04
N ASN A 52 12.42 -10.22 15.78
CA ASN A 52 12.51 -9.99 17.22
C ASN A 52 12.87 -8.55 17.63
N LYS A 53 13.49 -7.75 16.77
CA LYS A 53 13.80 -6.34 17.06
C LYS A 53 12.76 -5.40 16.42
N ILE A 54 12.55 -4.24 17.04
CA ILE A 54 11.72 -3.16 16.48
C ILE A 54 12.69 -2.20 15.81
N GLU A 55 12.81 -2.29 14.48
CA GLU A 55 13.72 -1.51 13.64
C GLU A 55 12.90 -0.86 12.53
N PRO A 56 13.34 0.24 11.91
CA PRO A 56 12.60 0.80 10.79
C PRO A 56 12.46 -0.20 9.63
N ILE A 57 11.28 -0.30 9.03
CA ILE A 57 11.01 -1.23 7.92
C ILE A 57 10.62 -0.49 6.65
N SER A 58 10.92 -1.08 5.50
CA SER A 58 10.44 -0.66 4.18
C SER A 58 9.42 -1.66 3.62
N VAL A 59 8.31 -1.14 3.11
CA VAL A 59 7.24 -1.91 2.47
C VAL A 59 6.96 -1.34 1.09
N LEU A 60 7.07 -2.16 0.06
CA LEU A 60 6.72 -1.79 -1.31
C LEU A 60 5.23 -2.02 -1.54
N LEU A 61 4.49 -0.95 -1.81
CA LEU A 61 3.07 -0.97 -2.14
C LEU A 61 2.92 -0.94 -3.65
N LEU A 62 2.28 -1.98 -4.20
CA LEU A 62 2.07 -2.17 -5.62
C LEU A 62 0.58 -2.15 -5.94
N GLY A 63 0.18 -1.24 -6.82
CA GLY A 63 -1.14 -1.20 -7.43
C GLY A 63 -1.07 -1.76 -8.84
N THR A 64 -1.68 -2.93 -9.08
CA THR A 64 -1.75 -3.56 -10.40
C THR A 64 -3.02 -3.15 -11.13
N ASP A 65 -2.93 -3.02 -12.45
CA ASP A 65 -4.10 -2.89 -13.33
C ASP A 65 -4.62 -4.27 -13.78
N THR A 66 -4.42 -5.30 -12.94
CA THR A 66 -4.96 -6.64 -13.20
C THR A 66 -6.35 -6.77 -12.61
N CYS A 67 -7.27 -7.18 -13.49
CA CYS A 67 -8.68 -7.51 -13.24
C CYS A 67 -9.65 -6.32 -13.22
N ASP A 68 -10.18 -6.01 -14.42
CA ASP A 68 -11.58 -5.60 -14.56
C ASP A 68 -12.42 -6.54 -15.46
N LEU A 69 -11.86 -7.56 -16.15
CA LEU A 69 -12.61 -8.28 -17.21
C LEU A 69 -12.18 -9.76 -17.48
N GLY A 70 -11.87 -10.57 -16.48
CA GLY A 70 -11.60 -12.01 -16.70
C GLY A 70 -10.42 -12.32 -17.64
N ARG A 71 -9.43 -11.41 -17.71
CA ARG A 71 -8.21 -11.59 -18.51
C ARG A 71 -7.13 -12.27 -17.67
N ASN A 72 -6.45 -13.26 -18.25
CA ASN A 72 -5.27 -13.93 -17.68
C ASN A 72 -3.97 -13.13 -17.89
N ASP A 73 -4.07 -11.81 -18.09
CA ASP A 73 -2.90 -10.98 -18.38
C ASP A 73 -2.18 -10.64 -17.08
N VAL A 74 -0.85 -10.74 -17.09
CA VAL A 74 0.00 -10.44 -15.91
C VAL A 74 -0.12 -8.96 -15.52
N GLY A 75 -0.52 -8.10 -16.47
CA GLY A 75 -0.73 -6.67 -16.24
C GLY A 75 0.55 -5.92 -15.84
N ARG A 76 0.39 -4.66 -15.44
CA ARG A 76 1.49 -3.76 -15.03
C ARG A 76 1.20 -3.14 -13.67
N THR A 77 2.25 -2.72 -12.98
CA THR A 77 2.15 -1.94 -11.75
C THR A 77 2.06 -0.45 -12.10
N ASP A 78 0.84 0.09 -12.04
CA ASP A 78 0.60 1.50 -12.33
C ASP A 78 0.80 2.40 -11.11
N THR A 79 0.82 1.80 -9.91
CA THR A 79 1.14 2.48 -8.67
C THR A 79 2.31 1.77 -7.99
N ILE A 80 3.39 2.50 -7.77
CA ILE A 80 4.58 2.01 -7.08
C ILE A 80 4.88 3.02 -5.97
N VAL A 81 4.70 2.60 -4.71
CA VAL A 81 4.94 3.46 -3.54
C VAL A 81 5.80 2.71 -2.54
N ILE A 82 6.88 3.34 -2.10
CA ILE A 82 7.66 2.85 -0.96
C ILE A 82 7.13 3.49 0.30
N ALA A 83 6.79 2.67 1.29
CA ALA A 83 6.48 3.10 2.64
C ALA A 83 7.63 2.72 3.57
N THR A 84 8.31 3.69 4.18
CA THR A 84 9.26 3.44 5.27
C THR A 84 8.60 3.79 6.59
N LEU A 85 8.45 2.80 7.48
CA LEU A 85 7.85 2.97 8.79
C LEU A 85 8.98 3.03 9.82
N ASN A 86 9.17 4.18 10.44
CA ASN A 86 10.16 4.37 11.50
C ASN A 86 9.45 4.47 12.87
N PRO A 87 9.51 3.43 13.72
CA PRO A 87 8.86 3.42 15.01
C PRO A 87 9.58 4.30 16.05
N LYS A 88 10.87 4.65 15.83
CA LYS A 88 11.63 5.53 16.72
C LYS A 88 11.24 6.99 16.50
N GLU A 89 11.10 7.41 15.25
CA GLU A 89 10.64 8.75 14.87
C GLU A 89 9.11 8.89 14.92
N GLU A 90 8.39 7.79 15.17
CA GLU A 90 6.92 7.72 15.12
C GLU A 90 6.36 8.29 13.80
N LYS A 91 7.05 8.00 12.69
CA LYS A 91 6.78 8.55 11.36
C LYS A 91 6.77 7.48 10.28
N THR A 92 5.84 7.60 9.34
CA THR A 92 5.83 6.87 8.07
C THR A 92 6.14 7.84 6.95
N THR A 93 7.05 7.48 6.05
CA THR A 93 7.34 8.25 4.83
C THR A 93 6.89 7.45 3.61
N LEU A 94 6.01 8.02 2.81
CA LEU A 94 5.53 7.46 1.55
C LEU A 94 6.23 8.14 0.38
N VAL A 95 6.86 7.39 -0.52
CA VAL A 95 7.49 7.93 -1.73
C VAL A 95 6.91 7.22 -2.94
N SER A 96 6.24 7.95 -3.82
CA SER A 96 5.81 7.39 -5.10
C SER A 96 6.94 7.39 -6.13
N ILE A 97 7.03 6.29 -6.86
CA ILE A 97 7.90 6.14 -8.02
C ILE A 97 7.02 6.19 -9.27
N PRO A 98 7.26 7.12 -10.20
CA PRO A 98 6.53 7.17 -11.45
C PRO A 98 6.71 5.88 -12.25
N ARG A 99 5.61 5.30 -12.72
CA ARG A 99 5.60 4.02 -13.44
C ARG A 99 6.46 4.01 -14.72
N ASP A 100 6.63 5.18 -15.33
CA ASP A 100 7.39 5.39 -16.58
C ASP A 100 8.87 5.70 -16.32
N THR A 101 9.34 5.61 -15.05
CA THR A 101 10.74 5.81 -14.67
C THR A 101 11.65 4.87 -15.48
N TYR A 102 12.59 5.44 -16.22
CA TYR A 102 13.58 4.70 -17.00
C TYR A 102 14.70 4.22 -16.08
N THR A 103 14.79 2.90 -15.90
CA THR A 103 15.75 2.27 -14.99
C THR A 103 16.18 0.92 -15.52
N GLU A 104 17.31 0.42 -15.03
CA GLU A 104 17.73 -0.97 -15.26
C GLU A 104 16.72 -1.93 -14.63
N ILE A 105 16.20 -2.85 -15.45
CA ILE A 105 15.36 -3.94 -15.00
C ILE A 105 16.25 -5.07 -14.48
N TYR A 106 16.13 -5.35 -13.18
CA TYR A 106 16.97 -6.34 -12.51
C TYR A 106 16.85 -7.72 -13.17
N SER A 107 17.97 -8.44 -13.26
CA SER A 107 18.10 -9.75 -13.93
C SER A 107 17.78 -9.80 -15.43
N LYS A 108 17.50 -8.66 -16.07
CA LYS A 108 17.32 -8.56 -17.53
C LYS A 108 18.50 -7.88 -18.24
N GLY A 109 19.26 -7.03 -17.56
CA GLY A 109 20.37 -6.28 -18.15
C GLY A 109 19.93 -5.28 -19.21
N ILE A 110 18.67 -4.86 -19.19
CA ILE A 110 18.09 -3.85 -20.09
C ILE A 110 17.54 -2.70 -19.26
N ASN A 111 17.54 -1.51 -19.84
CA ASN A 111 16.85 -0.35 -19.27
C ASN A 111 15.49 -0.18 -19.92
N ASP A 112 14.44 -0.07 -19.10
CA ASP A 112 13.08 0.15 -19.56
C ASP A 112 12.26 0.86 -18.46
N LYS A 113 10.95 1.01 -18.66
CA LYS A 113 10.05 1.54 -17.64
C LYS A 113 10.00 0.62 -16.43
N ILE A 114 10.06 1.20 -15.25
CA ILE A 114 10.06 0.43 -13.99
C ILE A 114 8.82 -0.46 -13.84
N ASN A 115 7.66 -0.06 -14.36
CA ASN A 115 6.45 -0.90 -14.30
C ASN A 115 6.51 -2.15 -15.18
N HIS A 116 7.43 -2.21 -16.15
CA HIS A 116 7.64 -3.40 -16.96
C HIS A 116 8.34 -4.52 -16.18
N ALA A 117 9.05 -4.21 -15.09
CA ALA A 117 9.60 -5.25 -14.20
C ALA A 117 8.52 -6.23 -13.73
N TYR A 118 7.31 -5.73 -13.44
CA TYR A 118 6.18 -6.57 -13.07
C TYR A 118 5.67 -7.42 -14.24
N ALA A 119 5.62 -6.87 -15.44
CA ALA A 119 5.22 -7.63 -16.63
C ALA A 119 6.22 -8.75 -16.96
N TYR A 120 7.51 -8.54 -16.69
CA TYR A 120 8.57 -9.53 -16.96
C TYR A 120 8.66 -10.66 -15.93
N GLY A 121 8.43 -10.37 -14.64
CA GLY A 121 8.63 -11.36 -13.58
C GLY A 121 7.85 -11.10 -12.30
N GLY A 122 6.78 -10.33 -12.38
CA GLY A 122 5.93 -9.96 -11.26
C GLY A 122 6.69 -9.24 -10.16
N VAL A 123 6.26 -9.49 -8.92
CA VAL A 123 6.86 -8.92 -7.72
C VAL A 123 8.34 -9.28 -7.57
N SER A 124 8.74 -10.50 -7.97
CA SER A 124 10.11 -11.01 -7.84
C SER A 124 11.14 -10.26 -8.68
N MET A 125 10.73 -9.64 -9.80
CA MET A 125 11.61 -8.72 -10.55
C MET A 125 11.41 -7.26 -10.14
N THR A 126 10.19 -6.88 -9.72
CA THR A 126 9.87 -5.50 -9.35
C THR A 126 10.66 -5.04 -8.13
N ILE A 127 10.73 -5.86 -7.08
CA ILE A 127 11.42 -5.52 -5.84
C ILE A 127 12.91 -5.24 -6.07
N PRO A 128 13.71 -6.16 -6.62
CA PRO A 128 15.14 -5.89 -6.80
C PRO A 128 15.40 -4.76 -7.82
N THR A 129 14.49 -4.53 -8.76
CA THR A 129 14.55 -3.35 -9.64
C THR A 129 14.41 -2.05 -8.84
N VAL A 130 13.45 -1.98 -7.91
CA VAL A 130 13.26 -0.81 -7.04
C VAL A 130 14.39 -0.68 -6.01
N GLU A 131 14.88 -1.79 -5.46
CA GLU A 131 16.05 -1.81 -4.56
C GLU A 131 17.30 -1.28 -5.28
N ASN A 132 17.52 -1.67 -6.54
CA ASN A 132 18.63 -1.17 -7.36
C ASN A 132 18.50 0.35 -7.62
N LEU A 133 17.31 0.81 -8.00
CA LEU A 133 17.05 2.23 -8.26
C LEU A 133 17.23 3.09 -7.01
N LEU A 134 16.65 2.69 -5.88
CA LEU A 134 16.62 3.50 -4.65
C LEU A 134 17.76 3.20 -3.68
N ASN A 135 18.56 2.16 -3.95
CA ASN A 135 19.67 1.73 -3.12
C ASN A 135 19.29 1.60 -1.63
N ILE A 136 18.13 0.98 -1.37
CA ILE A 136 17.63 0.65 -0.04
C ILE A 136 17.10 -0.79 -0.04
N PRO A 137 17.14 -1.50 1.09
CA PRO A 137 16.48 -2.80 1.19
C PRO A 137 14.95 -2.62 1.18
N ILE A 138 14.22 -3.56 0.59
CA ILE A 138 12.75 -3.68 0.67
C ILE A 138 12.41 -4.92 1.50
N ASN A 139 11.94 -4.70 2.73
CA ASN A 139 11.67 -5.81 3.65
C ASN A 139 10.43 -6.60 3.28
N TYR A 140 9.37 -5.91 2.86
CA TYR A 140 8.07 -6.52 2.56
C TYR A 140 7.42 -5.88 1.33
N TYR A 141 6.38 -6.53 0.80
CA TYR A 141 5.51 -5.92 -0.21
C TYR A 141 4.03 -6.14 0.11
N ILE A 142 3.19 -5.27 -0.43
CA ILE A 142 1.75 -5.43 -0.49
C ILE A 142 1.32 -5.12 -1.92
N GLU A 143 0.70 -6.10 -2.57
CA GLU A 143 0.13 -5.99 -3.92
C GLU A 143 -1.40 -5.95 -3.82
N THR A 144 -2.02 -5.01 -4.52
CA THR A 144 -3.47 -4.92 -4.68
C THR A 144 -3.85 -4.38 -6.04
N ASN A 145 -5.10 -4.54 -6.42
CA ASN A 145 -5.67 -3.89 -7.60
C ASN A 145 -6.67 -2.81 -7.20
N LEU A 146 -7.09 -2.03 -8.19
CA LEU A 146 -8.01 -0.90 -8.01
C LEU A 146 -9.37 -1.33 -7.42
N LEU A 147 -9.88 -2.50 -7.81
CA LEU A 147 -11.11 -3.06 -7.25
C LEU A 147 -10.95 -3.42 -5.76
N GLY A 148 -9.78 -3.91 -5.37
CA GLY A 148 -9.40 -4.16 -3.98
C GLY A 148 -9.48 -2.90 -3.15
N ILE A 149 -8.88 -1.80 -3.62
CA ILE A 149 -8.94 -0.50 -2.95
C ILE A 149 -10.38 0.00 -2.79
N LYS A 150 -11.20 -0.07 -3.84
CA LYS A 150 -12.62 0.28 -3.76
C LYS A 150 -13.33 -0.50 -2.64
N LYS A 151 -13.20 -1.84 -2.66
CA LYS A 151 -13.86 -2.71 -1.68
C LYS A 151 -13.40 -2.43 -0.26
N ILE A 152 -12.09 -2.15 -0.06
CA ILE A 152 -11.53 -1.78 1.24
C ILE A 152 -12.26 -0.54 1.78
N ILE A 153 -12.37 0.51 0.97
CA ILE A 153 -13.06 1.75 1.34
C ILE A 153 -14.54 1.50 1.66
N ASP A 154 -15.25 0.74 0.80
CA ASP A 154 -16.67 0.40 1.02
C ASP A 154 -16.89 -0.32 2.37
N SER A 155 -15.89 -1.06 2.87
CA SER A 155 -15.98 -1.78 4.14
C SER A 155 -15.64 -0.94 5.37
N ILE A 156 -14.57 -0.14 5.28
CA ILE A 156 -14.13 0.72 6.39
C ILE A 156 -14.98 2.01 6.49
N GLY A 157 -15.74 2.31 5.42
CA GLY A 157 -16.53 3.52 5.24
C GLY A 157 -15.73 4.65 4.59
N ASP A 158 -16.41 5.73 4.22
CA ASP A 158 -15.83 6.84 3.45
C ASP A 158 -14.54 7.38 4.08
N ILE A 159 -13.58 7.68 3.22
CA ILE A 159 -12.28 8.25 3.60
C ILE A 159 -12.30 9.77 3.40
N ASP A 160 -11.55 10.49 4.23
CA ASP A 160 -11.36 11.93 4.08
C ASP A 160 -10.08 12.21 3.28
N VAL A 161 -10.17 13.08 2.26
CA VAL A 161 -9.02 13.62 1.52
C VAL A 161 -9.09 15.14 1.47
N ASN A 162 -7.97 15.82 1.21
CA ASN A 162 -7.92 17.27 1.07
C ASN A 162 -7.56 17.67 -0.36
N ASN A 163 -8.59 17.86 -1.17
CA ASN A 163 -8.45 18.15 -2.60
C ASN A 163 -8.00 19.59 -2.85
N LYS A 164 -7.00 19.78 -3.72
CA LYS A 164 -6.35 21.10 -3.94
C LYS A 164 -7.07 21.98 -4.96
N PHE A 165 -7.88 21.42 -5.85
CA PHE A 165 -8.64 22.15 -6.86
C PHE A 165 -9.88 21.37 -7.26
N SER A 166 -10.92 22.05 -7.74
CA SER A 166 -12.16 21.38 -8.14
C SER A 166 -12.08 20.81 -9.55
N PHE A 167 -12.65 19.63 -9.77
CA PHE A 167 -12.74 19.02 -11.10
C PHE A 167 -13.97 18.10 -11.23
N ASN A 168 -14.37 17.83 -12.47
CA ASN A 168 -15.37 16.81 -12.80
C ASN A 168 -14.67 15.64 -13.47
N TYR A 169 -14.93 14.42 -13.03
CA TYR A 169 -14.36 13.23 -13.65
C TYR A 169 -15.33 12.06 -13.57
N GLU A 170 -15.61 11.43 -14.71
CA GLU A 170 -16.52 10.26 -14.84
C GLU A 170 -17.87 10.45 -14.11
N GLY A 171 -18.46 11.65 -14.26
CA GLY A 171 -19.77 12.00 -13.69
C GLY A 171 -19.75 12.36 -12.19
N ALA A 172 -18.59 12.38 -11.54
CA ALA A 172 -18.44 12.83 -10.16
C ALA A 172 -17.79 14.23 -10.12
N TYR A 173 -18.29 15.09 -9.21
CA TYR A 173 -17.71 16.42 -8.96
C TYR A 173 -16.93 16.41 -7.64
N PHE A 174 -15.65 16.76 -7.70
CA PHE A 174 -14.77 16.88 -6.55
C PHE A 174 -14.54 18.36 -6.28
N HIS A 175 -15.03 18.87 -5.15
CA HIS A 175 -14.80 20.26 -4.76
C HIS A 175 -13.45 20.44 -4.07
N ILE A 176 -12.96 21.68 -4.02
CA ILE A 176 -11.73 22.04 -3.30
C ILE A 176 -11.94 21.92 -1.78
N GLY A 177 -10.89 21.50 -1.06
CA GLY A 177 -10.87 21.35 0.39
C GLY A 177 -11.08 19.92 0.86
N LYS A 178 -11.50 19.78 2.12
CA LYS A 178 -11.73 18.47 2.75
C LYS A 178 -13.01 17.83 2.21
N ILE A 179 -12.87 16.68 1.56
CA ILE A 179 -13.98 15.94 0.97
C ILE A 179 -13.97 14.49 1.46
N LYS A 180 -15.17 13.89 1.51
CA LYS A 180 -15.35 12.47 1.80
C LYS A 180 -15.52 11.71 0.51
N LEU A 181 -14.85 10.57 0.40
CA LEU A 181 -14.90 9.70 -0.77
C LEU A 181 -15.34 8.31 -0.35
N ASN A 182 -16.43 7.83 -0.92
CA ASN A 182 -16.74 6.40 -0.91
C ASN A 182 -15.81 5.62 -1.86
N GLY A 183 -15.94 4.30 -1.95
CA GLY A 183 -15.03 3.49 -2.75
C GLY A 183 -15.05 3.81 -4.25
N GLU A 184 -16.23 4.13 -4.81
CA GLU A 184 -16.35 4.51 -6.23
C GLU A 184 -15.74 5.89 -6.50
N GLU A 185 -16.03 6.87 -5.63
CA GLU A 185 -15.49 8.22 -5.74
C GLU A 185 -13.96 8.23 -5.55
N ALA A 186 -13.42 7.44 -4.63
CA ALA A 186 -11.98 7.33 -4.42
C ALA A 186 -11.26 6.71 -5.63
N LEU A 187 -11.90 5.75 -6.31
CA LEU A 187 -11.38 5.18 -7.54
C LEU A 187 -11.35 6.24 -8.67
N LYS A 188 -12.43 6.98 -8.86
CA LYS A 188 -12.51 8.08 -9.84
C LYS A 188 -11.49 9.18 -9.53
N TYR A 189 -11.41 9.60 -8.27
CA TYR A 189 -10.48 10.62 -7.76
C TYR A 189 -9.01 10.24 -8.04
N SER A 190 -8.65 8.97 -7.84
CA SER A 190 -7.29 8.46 -8.05
C SER A 190 -6.94 8.16 -9.52
N ARG A 191 -7.94 8.03 -10.41
CA ARG A 191 -7.73 7.80 -11.86
C ARG A 191 -7.54 9.09 -12.66
N MET A 192 -8.13 10.21 -12.24
CA MET A 192 -8.08 11.47 -12.98
C MET A 192 -6.63 11.92 -13.22
N ARG A 193 -6.29 12.25 -14.48
CA ARG A 193 -4.94 12.70 -14.88
C ARG A 193 -4.95 14.02 -15.65
N TYR A 194 -5.79 14.12 -16.68
CA TYR A 194 -5.68 15.18 -17.68
C TYR A 194 -6.14 16.55 -17.21
N ASP A 195 -7.07 16.60 -16.26
CA ASP A 195 -7.54 17.87 -15.67
C ASP A 195 -6.63 18.34 -14.53
N ASP A 196 -5.58 17.59 -14.18
CA ASP A 196 -4.63 17.98 -13.14
C ASP A 196 -3.53 18.89 -13.71
N PRO A 197 -3.30 20.05 -13.09
CA PRO A 197 -2.18 20.94 -13.45
C PRO A 197 -0.80 20.24 -13.43
N ASP A 198 -0.62 19.26 -12.54
CA ASP A 198 0.60 18.47 -12.39
C ASP A 198 0.54 17.12 -13.16
N GLY A 199 -0.53 16.88 -13.92
CA GLY A 199 -0.73 15.70 -14.75
C GLY A 199 -0.59 14.37 -13.99
N ASP A 200 0.34 13.52 -14.43
CA ASP A 200 0.57 12.20 -13.81
C ASP A 200 1.07 12.31 -12.36
N TYR A 201 1.85 13.36 -12.06
CA TYR A 201 2.33 13.61 -10.70
C TYR A 201 1.17 13.92 -9.75
N GLY A 202 0.21 14.73 -10.20
CA GLY A 202 -1.02 15.01 -9.47
C GLY A 202 -1.87 13.76 -9.23
N ARG A 203 -2.00 12.88 -10.25
CA ARG A 203 -2.66 11.57 -10.10
C ARG A 203 -2.02 10.73 -9.01
N GLN A 204 -0.70 10.57 -9.05
CA GLN A 204 0.06 9.82 -8.04
C GLN A 204 -0.06 10.46 -6.65
N ASN A 205 -0.12 11.79 -6.55
CA ASN A 205 -0.39 12.48 -5.29
C ASN A 205 -1.78 12.12 -4.75
N ARG A 206 -2.82 12.11 -5.59
CA ARG A 206 -4.17 11.69 -5.19
C ARG A 206 -4.25 10.22 -4.77
N GLN A 207 -3.47 9.33 -5.40
CA GLN A 207 -3.31 7.94 -4.95
C GLN A 207 -2.72 7.87 -3.53
N ARG A 208 -1.69 8.68 -3.21
CA ARG A 208 -1.15 8.77 -1.84
C ARG A 208 -2.16 9.37 -0.85
N GLU A 209 -2.96 10.36 -1.26
CA GLU A 209 -4.04 10.92 -0.42
C GLU A 209 -5.09 9.86 -0.09
N VAL A 210 -5.51 9.06 -1.09
CA VAL A 210 -6.44 7.94 -0.87
C VAL A 210 -5.84 6.90 0.08
N LEU A 211 -4.57 6.51 -0.13
CA LEU A 211 -3.87 5.58 0.78
C LEU A 211 -3.79 6.12 2.22
N THR A 212 -3.45 7.40 2.37
CA THR A 212 -3.38 8.09 3.66
C THR A 212 -4.77 8.14 4.32
N GLY A 213 -5.81 8.42 3.55
CA GLY A 213 -7.21 8.39 4.00
C GLY A 213 -7.63 7.01 4.50
N ILE A 214 -7.24 5.94 3.80
CA ILE A 214 -7.48 4.55 4.23
C ILE A 214 -6.78 4.26 5.57
N ILE A 215 -5.49 4.61 5.70
CA ILE A 215 -4.72 4.37 6.93
C ILE A 215 -5.35 5.13 8.10
N ASN A 216 -5.66 6.42 7.90
CA ASN A 216 -6.32 7.25 8.92
C ASN A 216 -7.70 6.69 9.30
N LYS A 217 -8.48 6.21 8.33
CA LYS A 217 -9.78 5.62 8.60
C LYS A 217 -9.64 4.35 9.43
N LEU A 218 -8.74 3.44 9.06
CA LEU A 218 -8.45 2.21 9.79
C LEU A 218 -8.04 2.46 11.25
N ASN A 219 -7.17 3.45 11.48
CA ASN A 219 -6.75 3.84 12.83
C ASN A 219 -7.90 4.39 13.70
N ASN A 220 -8.98 4.88 13.07
CA ASN A 220 -10.16 5.42 13.76
C ASN A 220 -11.36 4.46 13.78
N VAL A 221 -11.30 3.31 13.08
CA VAL A 221 -12.39 2.33 13.07
C VAL A 221 -12.39 1.55 14.38
N ASN A 222 -13.16 2.02 15.35
CA ASN A 222 -13.42 1.32 16.62
C ASN A 222 -14.43 0.16 16.49
N ASN A 223 -14.80 -0.23 15.27
CA ASN A 223 -15.95 -1.11 15.05
C ASN A 223 -15.55 -2.57 14.78
N ILE A 224 -15.34 -3.32 15.86
CA ILE A 224 -15.06 -4.76 15.83
C ILE A 224 -16.13 -5.56 15.06
N PHE A 225 -17.36 -5.04 14.88
CA PHE A 225 -18.44 -5.77 14.19
C PHE A 225 -18.25 -5.87 12.67
N LYS A 226 -17.40 -5.03 12.05
CA LYS A 226 -17.13 -5.09 10.60
C LYS A 226 -15.91 -5.95 10.23
N TYR A 227 -15.27 -6.60 11.21
CA TYR A 227 -14.00 -7.29 11.01
C TYR A 227 -14.05 -8.34 9.89
N LYS A 228 -15.13 -9.15 9.81
CA LYS A 228 -15.25 -10.20 8.78
C LYS A 228 -15.26 -9.66 7.35
N ASN A 229 -15.97 -8.56 7.11
CA ASN A 229 -16.05 -7.98 5.77
C ASN A 229 -14.68 -7.45 5.34
N ILE A 230 -13.98 -6.76 6.26
CA ILE A 230 -12.62 -6.25 6.03
C ILE A 230 -11.68 -7.43 5.73
N LEU A 231 -11.72 -8.48 6.55
CA LEU A 231 -10.88 -9.68 6.34
C LEU A 231 -11.18 -10.36 5.00
N ASN A 232 -12.45 -10.57 4.65
CA ASN A 232 -12.80 -11.20 3.37
C ASN A 232 -12.26 -10.41 2.16
N ILE A 233 -12.25 -9.08 2.23
CA ILE A 233 -11.73 -8.23 1.16
C ILE A 233 -10.21 -8.24 1.13
N VAL A 234 -9.56 -8.17 2.29
CA VAL A 234 -8.11 -8.34 2.42
C VAL A 234 -7.69 -9.69 1.82
N GLY A 235 -8.32 -10.79 2.26
CA GLY A 235 -8.03 -12.15 1.80
C GLY A 235 -8.17 -12.37 0.29
N SER A 236 -9.13 -11.67 -0.35
CA SER A 236 -9.42 -11.88 -1.77
C SER A 236 -8.80 -10.85 -2.73
N ASN A 237 -8.24 -9.74 -2.23
CA ASN A 237 -7.75 -8.65 -3.07
C ASN A 237 -6.36 -8.12 -2.65
N LEU A 238 -5.72 -8.70 -1.64
CA LEU A 238 -4.34 -8.39 -1.23
C LEU A 238 -3.44 -9.62 -1.35
N LYS A 239 -2.20 -9.40 -1.80
CA LYS A 239 -1.10 -10.37 -1.68
C LYS A 239 0.07 -9.71 -0.96
N THR A 240 0.77 -10.48 -0.14
CA THR A 240 1.91 -9.98 0.63
C THR A 240 2.85 -11.11 1.03
N ASP A 241 4.13 -10.82 1.22
CA ASP A 241 5.08 -11.73 1.89
C ASP A 241 5.12 -11.55 3.41
N LEU A 242 4.23 -10.75 3.98
CA LEU A 242 4.05 -10.64 5.42
C LEU A 242 3.33 -11.88 5.96
N SER A 243 4.03 -12.69 6.74
CA SER A 243 3.39 -13.80 7.46
C SER A 243 2.48 -13.29 8.57
N TRP A 244 1.50 -14.10 8.98
CA TRP A 244 0.66 -13.78 10.15
C TRP A 244 1.47 -13.46 11.42
N LYS A 245 2.63 -14.12 11.59
CA LYS A 245 3.52 -13.88 12.73
C LYS A 245 4.12 -12.46 12.67
N GLU A 246 4.52 -12.01 11.49
CA GLU A 246 5.06 -10.66 11.27
C GLU A 246 3.98 -9.60 11.42
N ILE A 247 2.80 -9.81 10.85
CA ILE A 247 1.65 -8.89 10.94
C ILE A 247 1.27 -8.63 12.40
N LYS A 248 1.11 -9.70 13.19
CA LYS A 248 0.81 -9.58 14.63
C LYS A 248 1.84 -8.78 15.40
N LYS A 249 3.08 -8.71 14.91
CA LYS A 249 4.14 -7.93 15.55
C LYS A 249 4.22 -6.51 15.01
N ILE A 250 4.10 -6.32 13.69
CA ILE A 250 4.21 -5.01 13.05
C ILE A 250 3.03 -4.12 13.44
N VAL A 251 1.79 -4.60 13.31
CA VAL A 251 0.60 -3.77 13.55
C VAL A 251 0.62 -3.04 14.91
N PRO A 252 0.83 -3.72 16.07
CA PRO A 252 0.85 -3.02 17.35
C PRO A 252 2.12 -2.19 17.60
N ASN A 253 3.28 -2.59 17.07
CA ASN A 253 4.55 -1.91 17.36
C ASN A 253 4.77 -0.64 16.51
N TYR A 254 4.06 -0.50 15.40
CA TYR A 254 4.21 0.61 14.45
C TYR A 254 2.96 1.50 14.39
N ASP A 255 1.94 1.26 15.23
CA ASP A 255 0.70 2.05 15.30
C ASP A 255 0.96 3.56 15.36
N LYS A 256 1.91 3.99 16.20
CA LYS A 256 2.27 5.41 16.32
C LYS A 256 2.86 5.98 15.03
N ALA A 257 3.70 5.19 14.34
CA ALA A 257 4.30 5.60 13.07
C ALA A 257 3.26 5.77 11.97
N LEU A 258 2.14 5.03 12.03
CA LEU A 258 1.03 5.17 11.09
C LEU A 258 0.17 6.43 11.32
N ARG A 259 0.36 7.15 12.43
CA ARG A 259 -0.39 8.38 12.74
C ARG A 259 0.25 9.63 12.14
N HIS A 260 1.54 9.60 11.83
CA HIS A 260 2.27 10.71 11.20
C HIS A 260 2.82 10.26 9.85
N ILE A 261 2.11 10.60 8.78
CA ILE A 261 2.47 10.22 7.41
C ILE A 261 3.00 11.45 6.68
N ASP A 262 4.24 11.37 6.22
CA ASP A 262 4.84 12.30 5.27
C ASP A 262 4.82 11.66 3.88
N SER A 263 4.70 12.49 2.84
CA SER A 263 4.61 12.04 1.46
C SER A 263 5.57 12.83 0.57
N ASP A 264 6.26 12.10 -0.29
CA ASP A 264 7.15 12.63 -1.30
C ASP A 264 6.95 11.87 -2.62
N GLN A 265 7.65 12.31 -3.64
CA GLN A 265 7.53 11.76 -4.98
C GLN A 265 8.83 11.94 -5.73
N LEU A 266 9.29 10.87 -6.36
CA LEU A 266 10.42 10.94 -7.28
C LEU A 266 10.02 11.72 -8.52
N ARG A 267 10.79 12.75 -8.87
CA ARG A 267 10.53 13.59 -10.04
C ARG A 267 11.57 13.38 -11.14
N GLY A 268 11.16 13.57 -12.38
CA GLY A 268 12.00 13.39 -13.55
C GLY A 268 11.44 14.10 -14.76
N GLU A 269 12.23 14.09 -15.83
CA GLU A 269 11.92 14.74 -17.09
C GLU A 269 11.46 13.71 -18.11
N ASN A 270 10.41 14.05 -18.85
CA ASN A 270 9.90 13.17 -19.90
C ASN A 270 10.84 13.21 -21.11
N PHE A 271 11.11 12.05 -21.70
CA PHE A 271 11.81 11.95 -22.99
C PHE A 271 11.16 10.87 -23.86
N ILE A 272 11.33 10.97 -25.17
CA ILE A 272 10.92 9.94 -26.11
C ILE A 272 12.16 9.13 -26.49
N GLY A 273 12.07 7.80 -26.39
CA GLY A 273 13.17 6.93 -26.75
C GLY A 273 13.53 7.06 -28.22
N ASN A 274 14.83 6.97 -28.52
CA ASN A 274 15.38 7.13 -29.87
C ASN A 274 15.90 5.80 -30.47
N GLY A 275 15.75 4.67 -29.76
CA GLY A 275 16.28 3.36 -30.14
C GLY A 275 17.68 3.07 -29.59
N GLU A 276 18.43 4.09 -29.15
CA GLU A 276 19.68 3.94 -28.40
C GLU A 276 19.44 4.00 -26.89
N VAL A 277 18.65 4.98 -26.46
CA VAL A 277 18.17 5.17 -25.09
C VAL A 277 16.66 5.04 -25.10
N GLY A 278 16.17 3.92 -24.59
CA GLY A 278 14.75 3.55 -24.63
C GLY A 278 14.29 3.16 -26.04
N GLU A 279 13.17 2.45 -26.09
CA GLU A 279 12.56 2.02 -27.35
C GLU A 279 12.08 3.22 -28.17
N GLN A 280 12.30 3.17 -29.49
CA GLN A 280 11.98 4.28 -30.39
C GLN A 280 10.50 4.66 -30.33
N GLY A 281 10.21 5.93 -30.04
CA GLY A 281 8.85 6.46 -29.99
C GLY A 281 8.09 6.17 -28.69
N ILE A 282 8.70 5.47 -27.72
CA ILE A 282 8.11 5.23 -26.41
C ILE A 282 8.47 6.37 -25.45
N SER A 283 7.47 6.84 -24.70
CA SER A 283 7.66 7.89 -23.68
C SER A 283 8.17 7.31 -22.37
N TYR A 284 9.23 7.90 -21.84
CA TYR A 284 9.91 7.52 -20.61
C TYR A 284 10.07 8.73 -19.69
N GLN A 285 10.42 8.46 -18.43
CA GLN A 285 10.80 9.49 -17.49
C GLN A 285 12.22 9.27 -16.98
N LYS A 286 13.12 10.20 -17.27
CA LYS A 286 14.50 10.19 -16.79
C LYS A 286 14.57 10.93 -15.47
N ILE A 287 15.06 10.26 -14.43
CA ILE A 287 15.33 10.87 -13.13
C ILE A 287 16.74 11.45 -13.19
N ASN A 288 16.94 12.69 -12.75
CA ASN A 288 18.27 13.26 -12.64
C ASN A 288 18.98 12.75 -11.36
N ASP A 289 20.32 12.75 -11.36
CA ASP A 289 21.10 12.14 -10.28
C ASP A 289 20.91 12.86 -8.93
N GLU A 290 20.69 14.18 -8.95
CA GLU A 290 20.46 14.98 -7.74
C GLU A 290 19.14 14.61 -7.05
N GLU A 291 18.06 14.50 -7.81
CA GLU A 291 16.74 14.12 -7.33
C GLU A 291 16.70 12.67 -6.88
N LEU A 292 17.35 11.77 -7.63
CA LEU A 292 17.50 10.38 -7.22
C LEU A 292 18.21 10.32 -5.87
N LYS A 293 19.38 10.97 -5.75
CA LYS A 293 20.15 11.01 -4.50
C LYS A 293 19.36 11.62 -3.35
N ARG A 294 18.59 12.69 -3.57
CA ARG A 294 17.70 13.30 -2.56
C ARG A 294 16.72 12.28 -1.99
N ILE A 295 16.06 11.51 -2.86
CA ILE A 295 15.11 10.48 -2.45
C ILE A 295 15.82 9.30 -1.77
N GLN A 296 16.96 8.84 -2.31
CA GLN A 296 17.74 7.76 -1.71
C GLN A 296 18.19 8.12 -0.29
N GLU A 297 18.72 9.33 -0.07
CA GLU A 297 19.14 9.80 1.25
C GLU A 297 17.95 9.97 2.20
N LYS A 298 16.84 10.54 1.73
CA LYS A 298 15.60 10.66 2.52
C LYS A 298 15.14 9.29 3.03
N LEU A 299 15.09 8.28 2.16
CA LEU A 299 14.66 6.93 2.52
C LEU A 299 15.68 6.21 3.41
N LYS A 300 16.99 6.32 3.12
CA LYS A 300 18.05 5.73 3.94
C LYS A 300 18.04 6.27 5.37
N ASN A 301 17.86 7.58 5.54
CA ASN A 301 17.79 8.20 6.86
C ASN A 301 16.61 7.69 7.69
N GLN A 302 15.49 7.34 7.03
CA GLN A 302 14.33 6.74 7.71
C GLN A 302 14.58 5.28 8.13
N LEU A 303 15.59 4.61 7.56
CA LEU A 303 15.88 3.20 7.80
C LEU A 303 16.99 2.93 8.84
N ILE A 304 17.46 3.96 9.54
CA ILE A 304 18.50 3.91 10.60
C ILE A 304 17.83 3.97 11.99
#